data_AF-A0AAV0JYV4-F1
#
_entry.id   AF-A0AAV0JYV4-F1
#
_cell.length_a   1.000
_cell.length_b   1.000
_cell.length_c   1.000
_cell.angle_alpha   90.00
_cell.angle_beta   90.00
_cell.angle_gamma   90.00
#
_symmetry.space_group_name_H-M   'P 1'
#
loop_
_entity.id
_entity.type
_entity.pdbx_description
1 polymer ?
#
loop_
_entity_poly.entity_id
_entity_poly.type
_entity_poly.pdbx_seq_one_letter_code
_entity_poly.pdbx_strand_id
1 'polypeptide(L)'
;MVIINAWAIHRDPQFWDEPSEFRPERFLNKDDDKRPSNFQFIPFGSGQRICAGANLAGKLLRYVLASLLHSFDWKQPDGAEKIEFSDYYKIFIKKKKPLMAVPTLRLSSQDLFA
;
A
#
# COMPACT_ATOMS: atom_id res chain seq x y z
N MET A 1 -7.97 24.20 -16.20
CA MET A 1 -7.21 22.99 -15.80
C MET A 1 -7.98 22.34 -14.65
N VAL A 2 -8.29 21.05 -14.75
CA VAL A 2 -8.98 20.31 -13.68
C VAL A 2 -7.99 19.28 -13.12
N ILE A 3 -7.86 19.20 -11.79
CA ILE A 3 -6.97 18.27 -11.09
C ILE A 3 -7.81 17.35 -10.24
N ILE A 4 -7.60 16.04 -10.36
CA ILE A 4 -8.26 15.02 -9.53
C ILE A 4 -7.35 14.73 -8.32
N ASN A 5 -7.83 15.04 -7.11
CA ASN A 5 -7.10 14.78 -5.88
C ASN A 5 -7.36 13.36 -5.36
N ALA A 6 -6.72 12.36 -5.99
CA ALA A 6 -6.85 10.96 -5.59
C ALA A 6 -6.47 10.72 -4.12
N TRP A 7 -5.49 11.46 -3.58
CA TRP A 7 -5.07 11.34 -2.18
C TRP A 7 -6.19 11.66 -1.20
N ALA A 8 -6.96 12.73 -1.47
CA ALA A 8 -8.10 13.13 -0.65
C ALA A 8 -9.27 12.14 -0.80
N ILE A 9 -9.58 11.74 -2.04
CA ILE A 9 -10.66 10.78 -2.32
C ILE A 9 -10.43 9.44 -1.59
N HIS A 10 -9.20 8.92 -1.59
CA HIS A 10 -8.87 7.64 -0.92
C HIS A 10 -8.86 7.73 0.61
N ARG A 11 -9.03 8.93 1.18
CA ARG A 11 -9.05 9.17 2.63
C ARG A 11 -10.30 9.90 3.11
N ASP A 12 -11.30 10.03 2.23
CA ASP A 12 -12.52 10.74 2.55
C ASP A 12 -13.38 9.91 3.51
N PRO A 13 -13.62 10.38 4.75
CA PRO A 13 -14.42 9.64 5.74
C PRO A 13 -15.89 9.48 5.32
N GLN A 14 -16.38 10.21 4.30
CA GLN A 14 -17.71 9.99 3.75
C GLN A 14 -17.83 8.65 3.00
N PHE A 15 -16.73 8.15 2.45
CA PHE A 15 -16.69 6.92 1.65
C PHE A 15 -15.91 5.78 2.32
N TRP A 16 -15.05 6.10 3.28
CA TRP A 16 -14.15 5.14 3.90
C TRP A 16 -14.25 5.20 5.43
N ASP A 17 -14.74 4.12 6.04
CA ASP A 17 -14.71 3.96 7.50
C ASP A 17 -13.25 3.92 7.98
N GLU A 18 -12.89 4.73 8.98
CA GLU A 18 -11.53 4.83 9.52
C GLU A 18 -10.44 4.93 8.41
N PRO A 19 -10.44 6.01 7.61
CA PRO A 19 -9.64 6.09 6.37
C PRO A 19 -8.12 6.16 6.60
N SER A 20 -7.72 6.47 7.84
CA SER A 20 -6.30 6.56 8.22
C SER A 20 -5.76 5.23 8.76
N GLU A 21 -6.60 4.23 8.98
CA GLU A 21 -6.17 2.92 9.45
C GLU A 21 -5.83 1.97 8.30
N PHE A 22 -4.72 1.25 8.44
CA PHE A 22 -4.38 0.18 7.52
C PHE A 22 -5.27 -1.05 7.81
N ARG A 23 -6.37 -1.17 7.07
CA ARG A 23 -7.34 -2.28 7.19
C ARG A 23 -7.57 -2.95 5.84
N PRO A 24 -6.72 -3.89 5.40
CA PRO A 24 -6.85 -4.60 4.12
C PRO A 24 -8.17 -5.36 3.94
N GLU A 25 -8.78 -5.78 5.05
CA GLU A 25 -9.98 -6.60 5.09
C GLU A 25 -11.18 -5.91 4.42
N ARG A 26 -11.19 -4.57 4.38
CA ARG A 26 -12.21 -3.77 3.68
C ARG A 26 -12.32 -4.05 2.18
N PHE A 27 -11.31 -4.70 1.60
CA PHE A 27 -11.28 -5.07 0.18
C PHE A 27 -11.61 -6.55 -0.08
N LEU A 28 -11.78 -7.36 0.97
CA LEU A 28 -11.97 -8.81 0.86
C LEU A 28 -13.45 -9.21 0.63
N ASN A 29 -14.39 -8.45 1.19
CA ASN A 29 -15.81 -8.76 1.09
C ASN A 29 -16.38 -8.36 -0.28
N LYS A 30 -17.09 -9.29 -0.92
CA LYS A 30 -17.75 -9.05 -2.23
C LYS A 30 -19.16 -8.45 -2.09
N ASP A 31 -19.78 -8.60 -0.91
CA ASP A 31 -21.20 -8.31 -0.67
C ASP A 31 -21.42 -6.97 0.05
N ASP A 32 -20.37 -6.20 0.31
CA ASP A 32 -20.51 -4.88 0.91
C ASP A 32 -20.92 -3.88 -0.20
N ASP A 33 -22.10 -3.28 -0.06
CA ASP A 33 -22.53 -2.07 -0.80
C ASP A 33 -21.52 -0.91 -0.63
N LYS A 34 -20.58 -1.06 0.30
CA LYS A 34 -19.44 -0.18 0.56
C LYS A 34 -18.24 -0.42 -0.35
N ARG A 35 -18.34 -1.29 -1.35
CA ARG A 35 -17.26 -1.43 -2.33
C ARG A 35 -17.02 -0.07 -2.97
N PRO A 36 -15.77 0.40 -3.06
CA PRO A 36 -15.52 1.72 -3.62
C PRO A 36 -16.08 1.74 -5.04
N SER A 37 -17.02 2.64 -5.30
CA SER A 37 -17.51 2.85 -6.66
C SER A 37 -16.34 3.18 -7.59
N ASN A 38 -16.54 3.12 -8.92
CA ASN A 38 -15.49 3.28 -9.94
C ASN A 38 -14.57 4.52 -9.77
N PHE A 39 -14.93 5.48 -8.93
CA PHE A 39 -14.16 6.70 -8.67
C PHE A 39 -13.75 6.92 -7.19
N GLN A 40 -14.23 6.12 -6.24
CA GLN A 40 -13.83 6.23 -4.83
C GLN A 40 -12.44 5.60 -4.59
N PHE A 41 -12.03 4.65 -5.42
CA PHE A 41 -10.69 4.06 -5.40
C PHE A 41 -10.07 4.01 -6.80
N ILE A 42 -9.08 4.87 -7.04
CA ILE A 42 -8.44 5.08 -8.37
C ILE A 42 -6.91 5.11 -8.28
N PRO A 43 -6.26 4.08 -7.69
CA PRO A 43 -4.80 4.07 -7.48
C PRO A 43 -3.99 4.10 -8.78
N PHE A 44 -4.60 3.70 -9.90
CA PHE A 44 -3.97 3.68 -11.23
C PHE A 44 -4.66 4.62 -12.24
N GLY A 45 -5.54 5.50 -11.77
CA GLY A 45 -6.44 6.28 -12.62
C GLY A 45 -7.65 5.46 -13.09
N SER A 46 -8.33 5.94 -14.14
CA SER A 46 -9.53 5.31 -14.71
C SER A 46 -9.70 5.68 -16.19
N GLY A 47 -10.57 4.96 -16.89
CA GLY A 47 -10.91 5.19 -18.29
C GLY A 47 -9.78 4.88 -19.28
N GLN A 48 -9.82 5.51 -20.46
CA GLN A 48 -8.89 5.25 -21.57
C GLN A 48 -7.42 5.60 -21.27
N ARG A 49 -7.17 6.41 -20.23
CA ARG A 49 -5.82 6.83 -19.80
C ARG A 49 -5.42 6.21 -18.46
N ILE A 50 -6.03 5.10 -18.08
CA ILE A 50 -5.57 4.30 -16.93
C ILE A 50 -4.10 3.90 -17.13
N CYS A 51 -3.34 3.81 -16.04
CA CYS A 51 -1.93 3.44 -16.08
C CYS A 51 -1.74 2.13 -16.86
N ALA A 52 -0.95 2.18 -17.93
CA ALA A 52 -0.64 1.00 -18.76
C ALA A 52 0.04 -0.13 -17.96
N GLY A 53 0.70 0.21 -16.84
CA GLY A 53 1.35 -0.74 -15.95
C GLY A 53 0.46 -1.34 -14.86
N ALA A 54 -0.83 -1.02 -14.77
CA ALA A 54 -1.69 -1.43 -13.66
C ALA A 54 -1.72 -2.96 -13.44
N ASN A 55 -1.85 -3.72 -14.53
CA ASN A 55 -1.86 -5.19 -14.47
C ASN A 55 -0.51 -5.78 -14.05
N LEU A 56 0.59 -5.20 -14.54
CA LEU A 56 1.93 -5.62 -14.17
C LEU A 56 2.19 -5.34 -12.68
N ALA A 57 1.86 -4.13 -12.23
CA ALA A 57 2.01 -3.71 -10.84
C ALA A 57 1.24 -4.64 -9.89
N GLY A 58 0.00 -5.00 -10.22
CA GLY A 58 -0.81 -5.92 -9.41
C GLY A 58 -0.21 -7.32 -9.29
N LYS A 59 0.47 -7.84 -10.32
CA LYS A 59 1.15 -9.13 -10.27
C LYS A 59 2.47 -9.04 -9.51
N LEU A 60 3.30 -8.05 -9.86
CA LEU A 60 4.63 -7.86 -9.26
C LEU A 60 4.53 -7.56 -7.77
N LEU A 61 3.60 -6.70 -7.35
CA LEU A 61 3.44 -6.35 -5.94
C LEU A 61 3.10 -7.56 -5.08
N ARG A 62 2.22 -8.45 -5.56
CA ARG A 62 1.88 -9.69 -4.86
C ARG A 62 3.08 -10.63 -4.74
N TYR A 63 3.82 -10.80 -5.84
CA TYR A 63 4.99 -11.67 -5.86
C TYR A 63 6.08 -11.15 -4.90
N VAL A 64 6.48 -9.88 -5.04
CA VAL A 64 7.49 -9.26 -4.18
C VAL A 64 7.08 -9.30 -2.72
N LEU A 65 5.83 -8.95 -2.40
CA LEU A 65 5.35 -8.97 -1.01
C LEU A 65 5.36 -10.41 -0.45
N ALA A 66 4.89 -11.40 -1.21
CA ALA A 66 4.92 -12.79 -0.80
C ALA A 66 6.35 -13.28 -0.56
N SER A 67 7.29 -12.96 -1.45
CA SER A 67 8.70 -13.30 -1.28
C SER A 67 9.31 -12.65 -0.03
N LEU A 68 9.08 -11.35 0.18
CA LEU A 68 9.62 -10.63 1.35
C LEU A 68 9.07 -11.16 2.67
N LEU A 69 7.77 -11.47 2.74
CA LEU A 69 7.13 -12.05 3.93
C LEU A 69 7.52 -13.52 4.15
N HIS A 70 7.73 -14.28 3.07
CA HIS A 70 8.17 -15.66 3.17
C HIS A 70 9.61 -15.75 3.66
N SER A 71 10.48 -14.86 3.18
CA SER A 71 11.92 -14.94 3.44
C SER A 71 12.35 -14.30 4.76
N PHE A 72 11.68 -13.21 5.19
CA PHE A 72 12.16 -12.39 6.30
C PHE A 72 11.07 -12.07 7.32
N ASP A 73 11.48 -12.08 8.58
CA ASP A 73 10.81 -11.35 9.66
C ASP A 73 11.33 -9.92 9.67
N TRP A 74 10.45 -8.96 9.92
CA TRP A 74 10.77 -7.53 9.84
C TRP A 74 10.70 -6.89 11.23
N LYS A 75 11.78 -6.22 11.62
CA LYS A 75 11.85 -5.48 12.88
C LYS A 75 12.27 -4.04 12.64
N GLN A 76 11.93 -3.17 13.57
CA GLN A 76 12.47 -1.82 13.60
C GLN A 76 13.89 -1.84 14.20
N PRO A 77 14.83 -0.99 13.74
CA PRO A 77 16.14 -0.89 14.39
C PRO A 77 16.04 -0.60 15.88
N ASP A 78 16.99 -1.10 16.66
CA ASP A 78 17.04 -0.86 18.11
C ASP A 78 17.12 0.65 18.41
N GLY A 79 16.32 1.11 19.36
CA GLY A 79 16.25 2.52 19.75
C GLY A 79 15.56 3.45 18.74
N ALA A 80 14.94 2.90 17.69
CA ALA A 80 14.26 3.73 16.70
C ALA A 80 12.97 4.36 17.26
N GLU A 81 12.73 5.62 16.87
CA GLU A 81 11.50 6.36 17.20
C GLU A 81 10.24 5.69 16.62
N LYS A 82 9.07 5.94 17.20
CA LYS A 82 7.80 5.44 16.66
C LYS A 82 7.65 5.79 15.17
N ILE A 83 7.23 4.81 14.36
CA ILE A 83 7.02 4.99 12.92
C ILE A 83 6.03 6.13 12.67
N GLU A 84 6.47 7.10 11.89
CA GLU A 84 5.66 8.25 11.48
C GLU A 84 5.09 8.04 10.08
N PHE A 85 3.80 8.28 9.89
CA PHE A 85 3.08 8.07 8.62
C PHE A 85 2.84 9.37 7.82
N SER A 86 3.50 10.46 8.21
CA SER A 86 3.35 11.73 7.51
C SER A 86 4.01 11.69 6.12
N ASP A 87 3.33 12.29 5.16
CA ASP A 87 3.77 12.38 3.78
C ASP A 87 3.98 13.85 3.36
N TYR A 88 4.76 14.05 2.31
CA TYR A 88 4.84 15.33 1.61
C TYR A 88 4.62 15.14 0.12
N TYR A 89 4.06 16.17 -0.50
CA TYR A 89 3.74 16.18 -1.92
C TYR A 89 4.88 16.79 -2.74
N LYS A 90 5.36 16.06 -3.75
CA LYS A 90 6.13 16.57 -4.89
C LYS A 90 5.44 16.06 -6.17
N ILE A 91 6.20 15.67 -7.19
CA ILE A 91 5.66 14.95 -8.35
C ILE A 91 5.00 13.62 -7.93
N PHE A 92 5.52 13.00 -6.87
CA PHE A 92 4.97 11.83 -6.21
C PHE A 92 4.79 12.12 -4.71
N ILE A 93 3.87 11.42 -4.07
CA ILE A 93 3.73 11.43 -2.61
C ILE A 93 4.85 10.58 -2.01
N LYS A 94 5.57 11.14 -1.03
CA LYS A 94 6.67 10.46 -0.35
C LYS A 94 6.51 10.61 1.16
N LYS A 95 6.95 9.60 1.92
CA LYS A 95 7.06 9.71 3.38
C LYS A 95 8.01 10.84 3.74
N LYS A 96 7.66 11.68 4.72
CA LYS A 96 8.55 12.73 5.26
C LYS A 96 9.80 12.13 5.89
N LYS A 97 9.62 11.10 6.71
CA LYS A 97 10.70 10.31 7.30
C LYS A 97 10.77 8.93 6.62
N PRO A 98 11.94 8.50 6.11
CA PRO A 98 12.12 7.15 5.58
C PRO A 98 11.78 6.09 6.65
N LEU A 99 11.15 4.99 6.23
CA LEU A 99 10.96 3.84 7.09
C LEU A 99 12.24 3.00 7.07
N MET A 100 12.83 2.80 8.24
CA MET A 100 13.95 1.88 8.42
C MET A 100 13.41 0.56 8.99
N ALA A 101 13.69 -0.54 8.30
CA ALA A 101 13.31 -1.88 8.72
C ALA A 101 14.52 -2.82 8.55
N VAL A 102 14.74 -3.68 9.53
CA VAL A 102 15.81 -4.68 9.55
C VAL A 102 15.17 -6.03 9.22
N PRO A 103 15.52 -6.64 8.08
CA PRO A 103 15.09 -8.00 7.76
C PRO A 103 15.96 -9.01 8.50
N THR A 104 15.34 -9.98 9.15
CA THR A 104 15.99 -11.17 9.72
C THR A 104 15.45 -12.41 9.04
N LEU A 105 16.31 -13.37 8.68
CA LEU A 105 15.87 -14.62 8.04
C LEU A 105 14.80 -15.30 8.90
N ARG A 106 13.63 -15.58 8.31
CA ARG A 106 12.52 -16.21 9.02
C ARG A 106 12.74 -17.70 9.25
N LEU A 107 13.40 -18.36 8.30
CA LEU A 107 13.73 -19.79 8.34
C LEU A 107 15.21 -19.97 8.65
N SER A 108 15.53 -20.99 9.46
CA SER A 108 16.89 -21.29 9.94
C SER A 108 17.76 -22.01 8.91
N SER A 109 17.15 -22.70 7.93
CA SER A 109 17.87 -23.38 6.85
C SER A 109 17.92 -22.51 5.61
N GLN A 110 19.14 -22.28 5.10
CA GLN A 110 19.38 -21.47 3.90
C GLN A 110 18.83 -22.13 2.63
N ASP A 111 18.68 -23.46 2.63
CA ASP A 111 18.19 -24.23 1.48
C ASP A 111 16.68 -24.05 1.22
N LEU A 112 15.93 -23.49 2.18
CA LEU A 112 14.49 -23.25 2.07
C LEU A 112 14.15 -21.94 1.35
N PHE A 113 15.15 -21.16 0.95
CA PHE A 113 14.98 -19.90 0.21
C PHE A 113 15.43 -20.00 -1.26
N ALA A 114 15.80 -21.21 -1.72
CA ALA A 114 16.19 -21.52 -3.10
C ALA A 114 15.00 -21.67 -4.05
#